data_AF-A0A5E5P5T3-F1
#
_entry.id   AF-A0A5E5P5T3-F1
#
_cell.length_a   1.000
_cell.length_b   1.000
_cell.length_c   1.000
_cell.angle_alpha   90.00
_cell.angle_beta   90.00
_cell.angle_gamma   90.00
#
_symmetry.space_group_name_H-M   'P 1'
#
loop_
_entity.id
_entity.type
_entity.pdbx_description
1 polymer ?
#
loop_
_entity_poly.entity_id
_entity_poly.type
_entity_poly.pdbx_seq_one_letter_code
_entity_poly.pdbx_strand_id
1 'polypeptide(L)'
;MRAIRLSVFLMGCAICGAVSAQTVGSPTPQQVDQWIQYKIRLENPMCRQLSSMFRDAALANTPDYVKERYLEKIGEKLTKFNCWR
;
A
#
# COMPACT_ATOMS: atom_id res chain seq x y z
N MET A 1 -53.82 -5.89 -22.79
CA MET A 1 -52.55 -5.36 -23.34
C MET A 1 -51.47 -6.39 -23.01
N ARG A 2 -51.05 -7.20 -24.00
CA ARG A 2 -49.74 -7.16 -24.67
C ARG A 2 -48.54 -7.13 -23.68
N ALA A 3 -47.48 -7.94 -23.76
CA ALA A 3 -47.09 -9.13 -24.53
C ALA A 3 -45.66 -9.52 -24.04
N ILE A 4 -45.28 -10.80 -24.15
CA ILE A 4 -43.92 -11.31 -24.49
C ILE A 4 -42.85 -11.22 -23.36
N ARG A 5 -42.46 -12.34 -22.73
CA ARG A 5 -41.52 -13.43 -23.13
C ARG A 5 -40.03 -13.07 -23.07
N LEU A 6 -39.26 -14.11 -22.70
CA LEU A 6 -37.81 -14.34 -22.85
C LEU A 6 -36.96 -13.89 -21.65
N SER A 7 -36.36 -14.85 -20.92
CA SER A 7 -35.01 -15.37 -21.22
C SER A 7 -34.03 -14.21 -21.25
N VAL A 8 -33.20 -13.98 -20.22
CA VAL A 8 -31.93 -14.70 -20.02
C VAL A 8 -31.57 -14.61 -18.53
N PHE A 9 -31.84 -15.69 -17.81
CA PHE A 9 -31.09 -16.03 -16.60
C PHE A 9 -29.85 -16.79 -17.11
N LEU A 10 -28.66 -16.38 -16.67
CA LEU A 10 -27.32 -16.92 -16.97
C LEU A 10 -26.52 -16.21 -18.07
N MET A 11 -25.30 -15.87 -17.65
CA MET A 11 -24.09 -15.61 -18.43
C MET A 11 -23.88 -14.17 -18.92
N GLY A 12 -23.30 -13.34 -18.05
CA GLY A 12 -22.78 -12.04 -18.47
C GLY A 12 -22.39 -11.09 -17.36
N CYS A 13 -21.45 -11.48 -16.49
CA CYS A 13 -20.50 -10.56 -15.84
C CYS A 13 -19.41 -11.39 -15.11
N ALA A 14 -18.70 -12.21 -15.89
CA ALA A 14 -17.26 -12.19 -15.73
C ALA A 14 -16.80 -10.80 -16.19
N ILE A 15 -15.88 -10.18 -15.47
CA ILE A 15 -15.27 -8.86 -15.70
C ILE A 15 -15.91 -7.74 -14.85
N CYS A 16 -15.07 -7.17 -13.98
CA CYS A 16 -15.21 -5.86 -13.33
C CYS A 16 -16.30 -5.72 -12.26
N GLY A 17 -16.02 -6.25 -11.08
CA GLY A 17 -16.82 -5.94 -9.90
C GLY A 17 -16.16 -6.31 -8.58
N ALA A 18 -14.82 -6.34 -8.53
CA ALA A 18 -14.15 -6.11 -7.25
C ALA A 18 -14.51 -4.66 -6.90
N VAL A 19 -15.61 -4.50 -6.17
CA VAL A 19 -15.91 -3.31 -5.42
C VAL A 19 -14.65 -3.08 -4.60
N SER A 20 -13.81 -2.16 -5.10
CA SER A 20 -12.73 -1.59 -4.35
C SER A 20 -13.41 -0.96 -3.17
N ALA A 21 -13.46 -1.70 -2.07
CA ALA A 21 -13.74 -1.12 -0.79
C ALA A 21 -12.76 0.03 -0.68
N GLN A 22 -13.28 1.25 -0.85
CA GLN A 22 -12.61 2.47 -0.44
C GLN A 22 -12.62 2.41 1.09
N THR A 23 -11.91 1.43 1.65
CA THR A 23 -11.23 1.61 2.92
C THR A 23 -10.37 2.83 2.71
N VAL A 24 -10.34 3.73 3.69
CA VAL A 24 -9.37 4.82 3.75
C VAL A 24 -8.01 4.15 3.56
N GLY A 25 -7.49 4.24 2.33
CA GLY A 25 -6.77 3.11 1.74
C GLY A 25 -5.40 2.97 2.38
N SER A 26 -5.17 1.85 3.07
CA SER A 26 -3.81 1.46 3.42
C SER A 26 -2.96 1.56 2.16
N PRO A 27 -1.79 2.23 2.22
CA PRO A 27 -0.99 2.50 1.03
C PRO A 27 -0.66 1.17 0.34
N THR A 28 -0.80 1.13 -0.98
CA THR A 28 -0.51 -0.11 -1.70
C THR A 28 0.99 -0.41 -1.62
N PRO A 29 1.41 -1.68 -1.65
CA PRO A 29 2.83 -2.04 -1.64
C PRO A 29 3.64 -1.29 -2.72
N GLN A 30 3.05 -1.11 -3.90
CA GLN A 30 3.66 -0.39 -5.02
C GLN A 30 3.90 1.10 -4.71
N GLN A 31 2.96 1.77 -4.03
CA GLN A 31 3.10 3.18 -3.64
C GLN A 31 4.22 3.37 -2.61
N VAL A 32 4.26 2.49 -1.60
CA VAL A 32 5.31 2.49 -0.57
C VAL A 32 6.68 2.27 -1.20
N ASP A 33 6.76 1.38 -2.19
CA ASP A 33 8.00 1.05 -2.89
C ASP A 33 8.53 2.19 -3.73
N GLN A 34 7.65 2.85 -4.48
CA GLN A 34 8.02 4.04 -5.23
C GLN A 34 8.53 5.15 -4.31
N TRP A 35 7.87 5.34 -3.17
CA TRP A 35 8.30 6.34 -2.19
C TRP A 35 9.69 6.02 -1.63
N ILE A 36 9.94 4.76 -1.23
CA ILE A 36 11.24 4.30 -0.75
C ILE A 36 12.34 4.50 -1.80
N GLN A 37 12.11 4.08 -3.04
CA GLN A 37 13.09 4.19 -4.13
C GLN A 37 13.42 5.65 -4.46
N TYR A 38 12.43 6.55 -4.32
CA TYR A 38 12.59 7.96 -4.60
C TYR A 38 13.29 8.72 -3.45
N LYS A 39 12.91 8.42 -2.20
CA LYS A 39 13.31 9.17 -1.01
C LYS A 39 14.52 8.61 -0.26
N ILE A 40 14.89 7.34 -0.45
CA ILE A 40 15.94 6.68 0.33
C ILE A 40 17.11 6.28 -0.57
N ARG A 41 18.35 6.54 -0.14
CA ARG A 41 19.59 6.10 -0.80
C ARG A 41 19.84 4.62 -0.56
N LEU A 42 19.21 3.76 -1.38
CA LEU A 42 19.32 2.29 -1.31
C LEU A 42 20.69 1.71 -1.72
N GLU A 43 21.62 2.58 -2.11
CA GLU A 43 23.02 2.28 -2.40
C GLU A 43 23.77 1.85 -1.13
N ASN A 44 23.38 2.40 0.02
CA ASN A 44 23.94 2.02 1.31
C ASN A 44 23.16 0.83 1.92
N PRO A 45 23.84 -0.27 2.30
CA PRO A 45 23.19 -1.46 2.85
C PRO A 45 22.40 -1.17 4.15
N MET A 46 22.84 -0.23 4.99
CA MET A 46 22.07 0.17 6.18
C MET A 46 20.76 0.87 5.80
N CYS A 47 20.80 1.77 4.81
CA CYS A 47 19.60 2.47 4.34
C CYS A 47 18.61 1.51 3.67
N ARG A 48 19.11 0.47 2.99
CA ARG A 48 18.28 -0.61 2.44
C ARG A 48 17.57 -1.40 3.53
N GLN A 49 18.26 -1.77 4.60
CA GLN A 49 17.62 -2.45 5.74
C GLN A 49 16.55 -1.58 6.40
N LEU A 50 16.84 -0.31 6.65
CA LEU A 50 15.88 0.64 7.22
C LEU A 50 14.66 0.85 6.30
N SER A 51 14.87 0.89 4.98
CA SER A 51 13.76 0.98 4.03
C SER A 51 12.87 -0.26 4.01
N SER A 52 13.43 -1.46 4.21
CA SER A 52 12.63 -2.69 4.31
C SER A 52 11.75 -2.63 5.56
N MET A 53 12.33 -2.22 6.69
CA MET A 53 11.56 -2.03 7.92
C MET A 53 10.46 -0.97 7.76
N PHE A 54 10.75 0.12 7.03
CA PHE A 54 9.76 1.15 6.71
C PHE A 54 8.61 0.58 5.88
N ARG A 55 8.93 -0.21 4.84
CA ARG A 55 7.94 -0.90 3.99
C ARG A 55 7.04 -1.79 4.83
N ASP A 56 7.64 -2.65 5.64
CA ASP A 56 6.92 -3.63 6.44
C ASP A 56 6.00 -2.93 7.46
N ALA A 57 6.48 -1.84 8.09
CA ALA A 57 5.68 -1.05 9.02
C ALA A 57 4.53 -0.29 8.33
N ALA A 58 4.76 0.27 7.14
CA ALA A 58 3.73 0.99 6.39
C ALA A 58 2.59 0.05 5.94
N LEU A 59 2.94 -1.17 5.55
CA LEU A 59 2.01 -2.20 5.08
C LEU A 59 1.41 -3.05 6.21
N ALA A 60 1.95 -2.97 7.42
CA ALA A 60 1.44 -3.70 8.57
C ALA A 60 -0.03 -3.32 8.85
N ASN A 61 -0.84 -4.33 9.12
CA ASN A 61 -2.21 -4.17 9.60
C ASN A 61 -2.20 -3.96 11.12
N THR A 62 -1.58 -2.85 11.53
CA THR A 62 -1.49 -2.40 12.92
C THR A 62 -2.28 -1.11 13.11
N PRO A 63 -2.74 -0.81 14.35
CA PRO A 63 -3.42 0.45 14.63
C PRO A 63 -2.56 1.66 14.22
N ASP A 64 -3.20 2.72 13.71
CA ASP A 64 -2.50 3.88 13.15
C ASP A 64 -1.52 4.52 14.14
N TYR A 65 -1.89 4.65 15.41
CA TYR A 65 -1.01 5.20 16.45
C TYR A 65 0.28 4.38 16.67
N VAL A 66 0.23 3.06 16.44
CA VAL A 66 1.40 2.18 16.51
C VAL A 66 2.23 2.40 15.25
N LYS A 67 1.57 2.39 14.08
CA LYS A 67 2.22 2.59 12.79
C LYS A 67 3.00 3.90 12.74
N GLU A 68 2.38 5.02 13.15
CA GLU A 68 3.02 6.33 13.20
C GLU A 68 4.27 6.33 14.09
N ARG A 69 4.19 5.80 15.32
CA ARG A 69 5.35 5.71 16.21
C ARG A 69 6.48 4.86 15.66
N TYR A 70 6.17 3.77 14.95
CA TYR A 70 7.19 2.93 14.31
C TYR A 70 7.83 3.63 13.11
N LEU A 71 7.03 4.26 12.25
CA LEU A 71 7.52 5.01 11.09
C LEU A 71 8.37 6.22 11.52
N GLU A 72 7.99 6.92 12.60
CA GLU A 72 8.76 8.01 13.18
C GLU A 72 10.15 7.53 13.61
N LYS A 73 10.24 6.45 14.39
CA LYS A 73 11.53 5.87 14.83
C LYS A 73 12.40 5.41 13.66
N ILE A 74 11.80 4.83 12.62
CA ILE A 74 12.53 4.43 11.42
C ILE A 74 13.00 5.68 10.67
N GLY A 75 12.17 6.72 10.57
CA GLY A 75 12.49 8.01 9.98
C GLY A 75 13.64 8.72 10.68
N GLU A 76 13.66 8.74 12.02
CA GLU A 76 14.77 9.27 12.81
C GLU A 76 16.08 8.56 12.50
N LYS A 77 16.07 7.22 12.39
CA LYS A 77 17.25 6.45 12.00
C LYS A 77 17.69 6.78 10.57
N LEU A 78 16.75 6.85 9.63
CA LEU A 78 17.06 7.24 8.25
C LEU A 78 17.73 8.63 8.19
N THR A 79 17.26 9.59 9.01
CA THR A 79 17.89 10.91 9.15
C THR A 79 19.28 10.82 9.76
N LYS A 80 19.43 10.08 10.87
CA LYS A 80 20.70 9.93 11.58
C LYS A 80 21.80 9.32 10.71
N PHE A 81 21.45 8.37 9.83
CA PHE A 81 22.39 7.72 8.92
C PHE A 81 22.52 8.44 7.56
N ASN A 82 21.91 9.62 7.40
CA ASN A 82 21.88 10.38 6.14
C ASN A 82 21.38 9.56 4.93
N CYS A 83 20.39 8.71 5.19
CA CYS A 83 19.80 7.82 4.22
C CYS A 83 18.76 8.51 3.34
N TRP A 84 18.25 9.67 3.76
CA TRP A 84 17.36 10.47 2.92
C TRP A 84 18.11 11.00 1.71
N ARG A 85 17.45 10.92 0.55
CA ARG A 85 17.91 11.53 -0.68
C ARG A 85 17.52 13.01 -0.71
#